data_AF-A0A242LNP9-F1
#
_entry.id   AF-A0A242LNP9-F1
#
_cell.length_a   1.000
_cell.length_b   1.000
_cell.length_c   1.000
_cell.angle_alpha   90.00
_cell.angle_beta   90.00
_cell.angle_gamma   90.00
#
_symmetry.space_group_name_H-M   'P 1'
#
loop_
_entity.id
_entity.type
_entity.pdbx_description
1 polymer ?
#
loop_
_entity_poly.entity_id
_entity_poly.type
_entity_poly.pdbx_seq_one_letter_code
_entity_poly.pdbx_strand_id
1 'polypeptide(L)'
;MKKFLGLFLLVLLFSIGNFSKVYADEIDDINEKYALTGTSLEEFEQSEQSRKYARSLRQIDDAEILNDYNLLLSKNDLPVDVSFDEYYTYRNTPEPTDPVSPQFRSVAGRPMAGDMMVTNGTSSSGLTGHAGIFLANGTILSIDGYGNIPRTKTIFEWMRDTKAQNPKAWTKVYRPNSTFYRNLAAGKWGNDNVKGKNIKYGLGGGVLSTNPTYCSKIVMHCYYYANKNGENMVVPSFISPYALPNLFLKGTTHIVTWN
;
A
#
# COMPACT_ATOMS: atom_id res chain seq x y z
N MET A 1 42.54 49.02 -21.18
CA MET A 1 42.54 47.81 -20.34
C MET A 1 41.15 47.19 -20.33
N LYS A 2 41.09 45.91 -20.69
CA LYS A 2 39.90 45.06 -20.79
C LYS A 2 39.10 45.04 -19.48
N LYS A 3 37.78 44.95 -19.56
CA LYS A 3 37.01 43.81 -19.02
C LYS A 3 35.54 43.89 -19.43
N PHE A 4 35.18 42.93 -20.28
CA PHE A 4 33.83 42.46 -20.57
C PHE A 4 33.08 42.14 -19.27
N LEU A 5 31.83 42.60 -19.15
CA LEU A 5 30.88 42.00 -18.21
C LEU A 5 29.76 41.38 -19.05
N GLY A 6 29.87 40.06 -19.20
CA GLY A 6 28.99 39.23 -20.01
C GLY A 6 27.62 39.07 -19.38
N LEU A 7 26.62 39.19 -20.24
CA LEU A 7 25.23 38.84 -20.03
C LEU A 7 25.12 37.32 -19.83
N PHE A 8 24.88 36.86 -18.60
CA PHE A 8 24.54 35.45 -18.35
C PHE A 8 23.01 35.29 -18.40
N LEU A 9 22.50 35.02 -19.60
CA LEU A 9 21.16 34.50 -19.79
C LEU A 9 21.19 33.01 -19.44
N LEU A 10 20.90 32.67 -18.18
CA LEU A 10 20.81 31.28 -17.75
C LEU A 10 19.46 30.72 -18.24
N VAL A 11 19.46 30.17 -19.46
CA VAL A 11 18.37 29.34 -19.96
C VAL A 11 18.42 28.01 -19.21
N LEU A 12 17.76 27.95 -18.06
CA LEU A 12 17.38 26.69 -17.42
C LEU A 12 16.21 26.09 -18.23
N LEU A 13 16.55 25.46 -19.35
CA LEU A 13 15.67 24.47 -19.98
C LEU A 13 15.62 23.27 -19.05
N PHE A 14 14.69 23.32 -18.11
CA PHE A 14 14.27 22.18 -17.33
C PHE A 14 13.75 21.10 -18.29
N SER A 15 14.55 20.05 -18.47
CA SER A 15 14.14 18.78 -19.08
C SER A 15 13.15 18.05 -18.16
N ILE A 16 11.94 18.58 -18.03
CA ILE A 16 10.80 17.94 -17.34
C ILE A 16 10.01 17.05 -18.33
N GLY A 17 10.30 17.12 -19.63
CA GLY A 17 9.47 16.54 -20.69
C GLY A 17 9.53 15.03 -20.93
N ASN A 18 10.50 14.29 -20.36
CA ASN A 18 10.69 12.88 -20.72
C ASN A 18 10.34 11.88 -19.62
N PHE A 19 10.52 12.21 -18.33
CA PHE A 19 10.22 11.26 -17.25
C PHE A 19 8.71 11.06 -17.03
N SER A 20 7.92 12.13 -17.14
CA SER A 20 6.47 12.05 -16.96
C SER A 20 5.79 11.22 -18.06
N LYS A 21 6.29 11.31 -19.29
CA LYS A 21 5.76 10.57 -20.43
C LYS A 21 6.07 9.07 -20.35
N VAL A 22 7.32 8.70 -20.08
CA VAL A 22 7.72 7.29 -19.93
C VAL A 22 6.93 6.60 -18.81
N TYR A 23 6.72 7.29 -17.69
CA TYR A 23 5.91 6.78 -16.59
C TYR A 23 4.42 6.64 -16.97
N ALA A 24 3.86 7.63 -17.67
CA ALA A 24 2.48 7.58 -18.13
C ALA A 24 2.24 6.36 -19.05
N ASP A 25 3.15 6.13 -20.00
CA ASP A 25 3.10 5.01 -20.93
C ASP A 25 3.19 3.66 -20.17
N GLU A 26 4.08 3.55 -19.16
CA GLU A 26 4.18 2.33 -18.33
C GLU A 26 2.89 2.02 -17.56
N ILE A 27 2.20 3.04 -17.02
CA ILE A 27 0.89 2.82 -16.35
C ILE A 27 -0.14 2.31 -17.35
N ASP A 28 -0.16 2.87 -18.56
CA ASP A 28 -1.17 2.54 -19.56
C ASP A 28 -0.97 1.08 -20.02
N ASP A 29 0.28 0.68 -20.26
CA ASP A 29 0.64 -0.72 -20.56
C ASP A 29 0.24 -1.68 -19.42
N ILE A 30 0.47 -1.28 -18.16
CA ILE A 30 0.08 -2.07 -16.99
C ILE A 30 -1.44 -2.18 -16.89
N ASN A 31 -2.16 -1.08 -17.09
CA ASN A 31 -3.62 -1.08 -17.01
C ASN A 31 -4.22 -1.92 -18.14
N GLU A 32 -3.69 -1.83 -19.35
CA GLU A 32 -4.10 -2.70 -20.46
C GLU A 32 -3.88 -4.17 -20.12
N LYS A 33 -2.76 -4.50 -19.47
CA LYS A 33 -2.38 -5.88 -19.19
C LYS A 33 -3.06 -6.51 -17.97
N TYR A 34 -3.25 -5.74 -16.90
CA TYR A 34 -3.59 -6.26 -15.57
C TYR A 34 -4.87 -5.68 -14.98
N ALA A 35 -5.37 -4.54 -15.46
CA ALA A 35 -6.55 -3.95 -14.86
C ALA A 35 -7.83 -4.68 -15.27
N LEU A 36 -8.60 -5.06 -14.26
CA LEU A 36 -9.94 -5.58 -14.46
C LEU A 36 -10.89 -4.41 -14.73
N THR A 37 -11.60 -4.50 -15.86
CA THR A 37 -12.64 -3.55 -16.26
C THR A 37 -13.82 -4.31 -16.89
N GLY A 38 -14.98 -3.65 -16.97
CA GLY A 38 -16.20 -4.22 -17.56
C GLY A 38 -16.56 -5.59 -16.99
N THR A 39 -16.83 -6.56 -17.86
CA THR A 39 -17.27 -7.91 -17.46
C THR A 39 -16.24 -8.64 -16.59
N SER A 40 -14.95 -8.53 -16.88
CA SER A 40 -13.90 -9.20 -16.09
C SER A 40 -13.85 -8.71 -14.64
N LEU A 41 -14.13 -7.43 -14.42
CA LEU A 41 -14.24 -6.83 -13.09
C LEU A 41 -15.51 -7.31 -12.37
N GLU A 42 -16.64 -7.36 -13.08
CA GLU A 42 -17.91 -7.84 -12.51
C GLU A 42 -17.82 -9.30 -12.06
N GLU A 43 -17.25 -10.18 -12.89
CA GLU A 43 -17.03 -11.59 -12.55
C GLU A 43 -16.09 -11.73 -11.35
N PHE A 44 -15.02 -10.93 -11.29
CA PHE A 44 -14.10 -10.92 -10.16
C PHE A 44 -14.79 -10.49 -8.87
N GLU A 45 -15.51 -9.36 -8.87
CA GLU A 45 -16.22 -8.84 -7.70
C GLU A 45 -17.32 -9.80 -7.23
N GLN A 46 -18.05 -10.44 -8.14
CA GLN A 46 -19.02 -11.49 -7.80
C GLN A 46 -18.33 -12.68 -7.10
N SER A 47 -17.19 -13.14 -7.63
CA SER A 47 -16.41 -14.21 -7.01
C SER A 47 -15.92 -13.84 -5.61
N GLU A 48 -15.59 -12.57 -5.36
CA GLU A 48 -15.20 -12.07 -4.04
C GLU A 48 -16.35 -12.15 -3.05
N GLN A 49 -17.56 -11.74 -3.45
CA GLN A 49 -18.74 -11.83 -2.57
C GLN A 49 -19.05 -13.28 -2.20
N SER A 50 -18.96 -14.21 -3.17
CA SER A 50 -19.14 -15.64 -2.90
C SER A 50 -18.06 -16.19 -1.95
N ARG A 51 -16.79 -15.81 -2.14
CA ARG A 51 -15.69 -16.21 -1.25
C ARG A 51 -15.84 -15.65 0.16
N LYS A 52 -16.26 -14.40 0.29
CA LYS A 52 -16.53 -13.74 1.59
C LYS A 52 -17.62 -14.49 2.36
N TYR A 53 -18.71 -14.84 1.68
CA TYR A 53 -19.78 -15.66 2.26
C TYR A 53 -19.24 -17.02 2.73
N ALA A 54 -18.50 -17.74 1.87
CA ALA A 54 -17.90 -19.02 2.25
C ALA A 54 -16.92 -18.91 3.43
N ARG A 55 -16.13 -17.83 3.51
CA ARG A 55 -15.22 -17.57 4.64
C ARG A 55 -16.00 -17.31 5.93
N SER A 56 -17.12 -16.58 5.87
CA SER A 56 -17.96 -16.33 7.06
C SER A 56 -18.57 -17.60 7.66
N LEU A 57 -18.66 -18.68 6.88
CA LEU A 57 -19.15 -19.99 7.31
C LEU A 57 -18.04 -20.90 7.84
N ARG A 58 -16.77 -20.61 7.57
CA ARG A 58 -15.66 -21.41 8.09
C ARG A 58 -15.41 -21.06 9.55
N GLN A 59 -15.27 -22.09 10.38
CA GLN A 59 -14.70 -21.91 11.70
C GLN A 59 -13.22 -21.57 11.55
N ILE A 60 -12.81 -20.49 12.19
CA ILE A 60 -11.41 -20.07 12.27
C ILE A 60 -10.70 -21.07 13.20
N ASP A 61 -9.54 -21.57 12.81
CA ASP A 61 -8.72 -22.42 13.67
C ASP A 61 -7.97 -21.53 14.67
N ASP A 62 -8.62 -21.24 15.80
CA ASP A 62 -8.05 -20.42 16.87
C ASP A 62 -6.73 -21.02 17.40
N ALA A 63 -6.54 -22.34 17.31
CA ALA A 63 -5.31 -22.99 17.73
C ALA A 63 -4.16 -22.72 16.74
N GLU A 64 -4.42 -22.71 15.43
CA GLU A 64 -3.45 -22.29 14.42
C GLU A 64 -3.01 -20.84 14.66
N ILE A 65 -3.97 -19.92 14.87
CA ILE A 65 -3.67 -18.49 15.11
C ILE A 65 -2.86 -18.31 16.39
N LEU A 66 -3.21 -19.03 17.46
CA LEU A 66 -2.46 -19.01 18.72
C LEU A 66 -1.02 -19.54 18.54
N ASN A 67 -0.84 -20.59 17.74
CA ASN A 67 0.49 -21.12 17.42
C ASN A 67 1.33 -20.10 16.64
N ASP A 68 0.76 -19.45 15.63
CA ASP A 68 1.46 -18.40 14.88
C ASP A 68 1.84 -17.21 15.79
N TYR A 69 0.91 -16.79 16.67
CA TYR A 69 1.16 -15.72 17.64
C TYR A 69 2.34 -16.05 18.55
N ASN A 70 2.34 -17.25 19.15
CA ASN A 70 3.41 -17.71 20.02
C ASN A 70 4.75 -17.85 19.26
N LEU A 71 4.70 -18.30 18.00
CA LEU A 71 5.88 -18.38 17.14
C LEU A 71 6.49 -17.00 16.88
N LEU A 72 5.66 -15.99 16.55
CA LEU A 72 6.13 -14.63 16.32
C LEU A 72 6.68 -13.98 17.60
N LEU A 73 6.08 -14.25 18.76
CA LEU A 73 6.64 -13.81 20.05
C LEU A 73 8.01 -14.46 20.31
N SER A 74 8.14 -15.77 20.09
CA SER A 74 9.40 -16.50 20.33
C SER A 74 10.56 -16.03 19.44
N LYS A 75 10.25 -15.51 18.25
CA LYS A 75 11.21 -14.94 17.31
C LYS A 75 11.50 -13.46 17.54
N ASN A 76 10.82 -12.84 18.51
CA ASN A 76 10.86 -11.39 18.75
C ASN A 76 10.40 -10.57 17.52
N ASP A 77 9.48 -11.16 16.76
CA ASP A 77 8.90 -10.68 15.50
C ASP A 77 7.61 -9.88 15.76
N LEU A 78 6.85 -10.27 16.79
CA LEU A 78 5.75 -9.52 17.36
C LEU A 78 6.19 -8.90 18.69
N PRO A 79 5.96 -7.60 18.94
CA PRO A 79 6.35 -7.01 20.21
C PRO A 79 5.44 -7.55 21.32
N VAL A 80 5.97 -7.58 22.54
CA VAL A 80 5.26 -8.11 23.72
C VAL A 80 4.02 -7.30 24.11
N ASP A 81 3.90 -6.07 23.61
CA ASP A 81 2.77 -5.18 23.85
C ASP A 81 1.62 -5.34 22.84
N VAL A 82 1.79 -6.14 21.78
CA VAL A 82 0.68 -6.57 20.93
C VAL A 82 0.05 -7.79 21.58
N SER A 83 -1.17 -7.62 22.07
CA SER A 83 -1.97 -8.69 22.65
C SER A 83 -2.40 -9.73 21.61
N PHE A 84 -2.76 -10.92 22.09
CA PHE A 84 -3.34 -11.95 21.22
C PHE A 84 -4.60 -11.45 20.51
N ASP A 85 -5.46 -10.67 21.18
CA ASP A 85 -6.69 -10.14 20.60
C ASP A 85 -6.42 -9.17 19.43
N GLU A 86 -5.39 -8.33 19.55
CA GLU A 86 -4.97 -7.42 18.48
C GLU A 86 -4.39 -8.19 17.29
N TYR A 87 -3.56 -9.20 17.56
CA TYR A 87 -3.04 -10.08 16.52
C TYR A 87 -4.15 -10.91 15.86
N TYR A 88 -5.10 -11.41 16.65
CA TYR A 88 -6.27 -12.14 16.18
C TYR A 88 -7.12 -11.26 15.26
N THR A 89 -7.36 -10.00 15.66
CA THR A 89 -8.06 -9.01 14.84
C THR A 89 -7.31 -8.73 13.53
N TYR A 90 -5.98 -8.57 13.59
CA TYR A 90 -5.15 -8.38 12.40
C TYR A 90 -5.27 -9.55 11.43
N ARG A 91 -5.14 -10.79 11.93
CA ARG A 91 -5.22 -12.03 11.12
C ARG A 91 -6.59 -12.22 10.50
N ASN A 92 -7.64 -11.92 11.27
CA ASN A 92 -9.02 -12.14 10.87
C ASN A 92 -9.66 -10.96 10.14
N THR A 93 -8.95 -9.84 9.99
CA THR A 93 -9.40 -8.76 9.11
C THR A 93 -9.65 -9.35 7.71
N PRO A 94 -10.87 -9.25 7.16
CA PRO A 94 -11.19 -9.85 5.87
C PRO A 94 -10.54 -9.06 4.73
N GLU A 95 -10.32 -9.72 3.59
CA GLU A 95 -9.99 -9.03 2.33
C GLU A 95 -11.07 -7.95 2.06
N PRO A 96 -10.69 -6.73 1.67
CA PRO A 96 -11.66 -5.71 1.31
C PRO A 96 -12.43 -6.16 0.06
N THR A 97 -13.74 -5.97 0.05
CA THR A 97 -14.65 -6.39 -1.03
C THR A 97 -15.48 -5.23 -1.58
N ASP A 98 -15.03 -4.01 -1.32
CA ASP A 98 -15.68 -2.82 -1.86
C ASP A 98 -15.47 -2.76 -3.38
N PRO A 99 -16.52 -2.42 -4.15
CA PRO A 99 -16.43 -2.42 -5.60
C PRO A 99 -15.60 -1.24 -6.09
N VAL A 100 -14.98 -1.39 -7.26
CA VAL A 100 -14.36 -0.26 -7.97
C VAL A 100 -15.44 0.79 -8.23
N SER A 101 -15.12 2.05 -7.91
CA SER A 101 -16.04 3.19 -8.04
C SER A 101 -16.59 3.31 -9.47
N PRO A 102 -17.88 3.66 -9.66
CA PRO A 102 -18.54 3.65 -10.97
C PRO A 102 -17.76 4.33 -12.10
N GLN A 103 -17.11 5.45 -11.80
CA GLN A 103 -16.33 6.23 -12.78
C GLN A 103 -15.06 5.53 -13.30
N PHE A 104 -14.61 4.46 -12.64
CA PHE A 104 -13.41 3.69 -13.02
C PHE A 104 -13.72 2.26 -13.48
N ARG A 105 -14.99 1.90 -13.64
CA ARG A 105 -15.37 0.53 -14.01
C ARG A 105 -15.12 0.20 -15.48
N SER A 106 -15.31 1.19 -16.37
CA SER A 106 -15.07 1.05 -17.80
C SER A 106 -13.65 1.44 -18.22
N VAL A 107 -12.99 2.27 -17.43
CA VAL A 107 -11.62 2.73 -17.65
C VAL A 107 -10.89 2.71 -16.32
N ALA A 108 -9.84 1.89 -16.22
CA ALA A 108 -9.05 1.74 -15.01
C ALA A 108 -8.51 3.09 -14.51
N GLY A 109 -8.65 3.35 -13.22
CA GLY A 109 -8.03 4.51 -12.59
C GLY A 109 -6.50 4.45 -12.71
N ARG A 110 -5.88 5.54 -13.14
CA ARG A 110 -4.42 5.67 -13.13
C ARG A 110 -3.95 5.97 -11.71
N PRO A 111 -3.02 5.18 -11.13
CA PRO A 111 -2.44 5.46 -9.83
C PRO A 111 -1.80 6.85 -9.78
N MET A 112 -1.88 7.47 -8.61
CA MET A 112 -1.30 8.78 -8.31
C MET A 112 -0.56 8.73 -6.97
N ALA A 113 0.35 9.68 -6.78
CA ALA A 113 1.10 9.78 -5.53
C ALA A 113 0.15 9.84 -4.32
N GLY A 114 0.40 8.95 -3.35
CA GLY A 114 -0.44 8.77 -2.17
C GLY A 114 -1.45 7.64 -2.27
N ASP A 115 -1.73 7.11 -3.47
CA ASP A 115 -2.63 5.95 -3.59
C ASP A 115 -2.04 4.74 -2.84
N MET A 116 -2.92 4.01 -2.17
CA MET A 116 -2.57 2.84 -1.38
C MET A 116 -2.75 1.59 -2.23
N MET A 117 -1.71 0.78 -2.29
CA MET A 117 -1.73 -0.55 -2.89
C MET A 117 -2.03 -1.54 -1.78
N VAL A 118 -3.07 -2.35 -1.94
CA VAL A 118 -3.40 -3.46 -1.03
C VAL A 118 -3.46 -4.73 -1.87
N THR A 119 -2.81 -5.80 -1.43
CA THR A 119 -2.82 -7.09 -2.15
C THR A 119 -3.03 -8.25 -1.19
N ASN A 120 -3.60 -9.35 -1.71
CA ASN A 120 -3.65 -10.64 -1.02
C ASN A 120 -2.46 -11.56 -1.33
N GLY A 121 -1.43 -11.08 -2.03
CA GLY A 121 -0.11 -11.73 -2.05
C GLY A 121 0.60 -11.47 -0.71
N THR A 122 1.06 -12.53 -0.04
CA THR A 122 1.84 -12.44 1.21
C THR A 122 3.03 -13.39 1.13
N SER A 123 4.20 -12.92 1.54
CA SER A 123 5.42 -13.72 1.62
C SER A 123 5.70 -14.28 3.02
N SER A 124 4.84 -13.98 4.01
CA SER A 124 5.06 -14.35 5.41
C SER A 124 3.99 -15.30 5.92
N SER A 125 4.42 -16.48 6.37
CA SER A 125 3.59 -17.36 7.20
C SER A 125 3.10 -16.58 8.42
N GLY A 126 1.85 -16.76 8.81
CA GLY A 126 1.29 -16.03 9.94
C GLY A 126 0.90 -14.57 9.65
N LEU A 127 1.02 -14.03 8.43
CA LEU A 127 0.50 -12.68 8.10
C LEU A 127 -0.41 -12.70 6.86
N THR A 128 -1.34 -11.76 6.79
CA THR A 128 -2.30 -11.65 5.68
C THR A 128 -2.03 -10.40 4.86
N GLY A 129 -2.02 -10.58 3.54
CA GLY A 129 -1.85 -9.52 2.56
C GLY A 129 -0.53 -8.76 2.62
N HIS A 130 -0.43 -7.75 1.78
CA HIS A 130 0.67 -6.81 1.73
C HIS A 130 0.15 -5.43 1.29
N ALA A 131 0.89 -4.38 1.62
CA ALA A 131 0.49 -3.02 1.29
C ALA A 131 1.68 -2.16 0.84
N GLY A 132 1.40 -1.10 0.11
CA GLY A 132 2.39 -0.11 -0.30
C GLY A 132 1.75 1.24 -0.58
N ILE A 133 2.57 2.28 -0.72
CA ILE A 133 2.11 3.62 -1.13
C ILE A 133 2.76 4.01 -2.46
N PHE A 134 1.94 4.52 -3.37
CA PHE A 134 2.40 4.99 -4.65
C PHE A 134 3.11 6.34 -4.53
N LEU A 135 4.27 6.47 -5.17
CA LEU A 135 5.11 7.67 -5.11
C LEU A 135 5.01 8.47 -6.41
N ALA A 136 5.32 9.77 -6.33
CA ALA A 136 5.28 10.68 -7.48
C ALA A 136 6.26 10.31 -8.62
N ASN A 137 7.25 9.47 -8.34
CA ASN A 137 8.20 8.96 -9.33
C ASN A 137 7.73 7.66 -10.02
N GLY A 138 6.48 7.26 -9.82
CA GLY A 138 5.90 6.09 -10.48
C GLY A 138 6.14 4.75 -9.81
N THR A 139 6.74 4.75 -8.62
CA THR A 139 7.12 3.51 -7.90
C THR A 139 6.27 3.31 -6.65
N ILE A 140 6.17 2.06 -6.19
CA ILE A 140 5.44 1.67 -4.99
C ILE A 140 6.44 1.46 -3.85
N LEU A 141 6.31 2.23 -2.77
CA LEU A 141 7.11 2.09 -1.55
C LEU A 141 6.47 1.05 -0.62
N SER A 142 7.25 0.04 -0.23
CA SER A 142 6.89 -0.94 0.80
C SER A 142 8.13 -1.58 1.45
N ILE A 143 7.95 -2.66 2.22
CA ILE A 143 8.98 -3.44 2.90
C ILE A 143 8.65 -4.94 2.87
N ASP A 144 9.57 -5.75 2.34
CA ASP A 144 9.35 -7.18 2.01
C ASP A 144 9.59 -8.15 3.18
N GLY A 145 9.18 -7.80 4.41
CA GLY A 145 9.33 -8.69 5.57
C GLY A 145 10.71 -8.69 6.23
N TYR A 146 10.95 -9.65 7.13
CA TYR A 146 12.16 -9.73 7.96
C TYR A 146 13.47 -9.70 7.17
N GLY A 147 14.47 -9.01 7.73
CA GLY A 147 15.78 -8.82 7.10
C GLY A 147 15.82 -7.72 6.02
N ASN A 148 14.65 -7.25 5.55
CA ASN A 148 14.57 -6.19 4.56
C ASN A 148 14.46 -4.80 5.21
N ILE A 149 14.77 -3.79 4.39
CA ILE A 149 14.53 -2.37 4.66
C ILE A 149 13.51 -1.84 3.65
N PRO A 150 12.85 -0.69 3.89
CA PRO A 150 11.90 -0.13 2.94
C PRO A 150 12.54 0.22 1.59
N ARG A 151 11.92 -0.24 0.50
CA ARG A 151 12.35 -0.03 -0.88
C ARG A 151 11.18 0.28 -1.79
N THR A 152 11.50 0.75 -2.98
CA THR A 152 10.52 1.01 -4.03
C THR A 152 10.61 -0.03 -5.13
N LYS A 153 9.46 -0.41 -5.68
CA LYS A 153 9.32 -1.29 -6.85
C LYS A 153 8.61 -0.55 -7.98
N THR A 154 8.89 -0.87 -9.23
CA THR A 154 8.00 -0.46 -10.33
C THR A 154 6.66 -1.19 -10.20
N ILE A 155 5.64 -0.76 -10.95
CA ILE A 155 4.34 -1.45 -10.90
C ILE A 155 4.48 -2.88 -11.45
N PHE A 156 5.28 -3.07 -12.50
CA PHE A 156 5.57 -4.40 -13.03
C PHE A 156 6.22 -5.33 -12.00
N GLU A 157 7.26 -4.84 -11.29
CA GLU A 157 7.92 -5.61 -10.24
C GLU A 157 6.97 -5.96 -9.09
N TRP A 158 6.14 -5.00 -8.67
CA TRP A 158 5.10 -5.22 -7.67
C TRP A 158 4.15 -6.35 -8.08
N MET A 159 3.61 -6.29 -9.31
CA MET A 159 2.67 -7.29 -9.81
C MET A 159 3.32 -8.67 -9.96
N ARG A 160 4.56 -8.72 -10.49
CA ARG A 160 5.33 -9.96 -10.60
C ARG A 160 5.55 -10.61 -9.24
N ASP A 161 6.06 -9.85 -8.27
CA ASP A 161 6.38 -10.37 -6.94
C ASP A 161 5.11 -10.83 -6.20
N THR A 162 4.03 -10.05 -6.32
CA THR A 162 2.71 -10.39 -5.78
C THR A 162 2.20 -11.72 -6.32
N LYS A 163 2.31 -11.93 -7.64
CA LYS A 163 1.91 -13.18 -8.30
C LYS A 163 2.81 -14.36 -7.99
N ALA A 164 4.10 -14.12 -7.75
CA ALA A 164 5.03 -15.16 -7.33
C ALA A 164 4.66 -15.72 -5.95
N GLN A 165 4.10 -14.89 -5.06
CA GLN A 165 3.60 -15.34 -3.75
C GLN A 165 2.24 -16.04 -3.83
N ASN A 166 1.36 -15.57 -4.71
CA ASN A 166 0.04 -16.16 -4.92
C ASN A 166 -0.38 -15.97 -6.39
N PRO A 167 -0.48 -17.04 -7.20
CA PRO A 167 -0.87 -16.93 -8.62
C PRO A 167 -2.26 -16.30 -8.84
N LYS A 168 -3.14 -16.39 -7.84
CA LYS A 168 -4.48 -15.77 -7.84
C LYS A 168 -4.50 -14.42 -7.13
N ALA A 169 -3.33 -13.81 -6.91
CA ALA A 169 -3.25 -12.56 -6.19
C ALA A 169 -3.85 -11.41 -6.98
N TRP A 170 -4.52 -10.51 -6.28
CA TRP A 170 -5.01 -9.25 -6.80
C TRP A 170 -4.28 -8.10 -6.10
N THR A 171 -4.25 -6.91 -6.72
CA THR A 171 -3.90 -5.64 -6.07
C THR A 171 -5.06 -4.67 -6.25
N LYS A 172 -5.61 -4.16 -5.14
CA LYS A 172 -6.61 -3.10 -5.13
C LYS A 172 -5.96 -1.78 -4.80
N VAL A 173 -6.32 -0.75 -5.55
CA VAL A 173 -5.75 0.58 -5.43
C VAL A 173 -6.78 1.53 -4.84
N TYR A 174 -6.43 2.14 -3.71
CA TYR A 174 -7.32 3.02 -2.95
C TYR A 174 -6.78 4.44 -2.91
N ARG A 175 -7.64 5.39 -3.21
CA ARG A 175 -7.34 6.82 -3.12
C ARG A 175 -8.11 7.46 -1.97
N PRO A 176 -7.45 7.92 -0.89
CA PRO A 176 -8.09 8.75 0.13
C PRO A 176 -8.64 10.04 -0.48
N ASN A 177 -9.77 10.52 0.07
CA ASN A 177 -10.40 11.75 -0.40
C ASN A 177 -9.46 12.95 -0.25
N SER A 178 -8.97 13.48 -1.38
CA SER A 178 -7.97 14.55 -1.45
C SER A 178 -8.44 15.88 -0.86
N THR A 179 -9.74 16.04 -0.63
CA THR A 179 -10.32 17.20 0.09
C THR A 179 -9.88 17.21 1.56
N PHE A 180 -9.70 16.03 2.16
CA PHE A 180 -9.42 15.87 3.59
C PHE A 180 -8.04 15.29 3.89
N TYR A 181 -7.42 14.65 2.89
CA TYR A 181 -6.13 13.98 3.03
C TYR A 181 -5.13 14.51 2.00
N ARG A 182 -3.91 14.78 2.46
CA ARG A 182 -2.85 15.38 1.65
C ARG A 182 -2.08 14.31 0.85
N ASN A 183 -2.74 13.63 -0.09
CA ASN A 183 -2.22 12.44 -0.80
C ASN A 183 -0.79 12.64 -1.38
N LEU A 184 -0.57 13.73 -2.13
CA LEU A 184 0.75 14.04 -2.68
C LEU A 184 1.81 14.24 -1.57
N ALA A 185 1.43 14.89 -0.48
CA ALA A 185 2.32 15.08 0.66
C ALA A 185 2.60 13.76 1.40
N ALA A 186 1.63 12.84 1.45
CA ALA A 186 1.81 11.51 2.01
C ALA A 186 2.85 10.70 1.20
N GLY A 187 2.71 10.67 -0.13
CA GLY A 187 3.73 10.07 -1.01
C GLY A 187 5.10 10.72 -0.83
N LYS A 188 5.17 12.06 -0.75
CA LYS A 188 6.42 12.78 -0.49
C LYS A 188 7.04 12.42 0.87
N TRP A 189 6.22 12.33 1.93
CA TRP A 189 6.71 11.98 3.26
C TRP A 189 7.35 10.59 3.26
N GLY A 190 6.72 9.60 2.62
CA GLY A 190 7.29 8.25 2.48
C GLY A 190 8.61 8.24 1.72
N ASN A 191 8.69 9.01 0.62
CA ASN A 191 9.94 9.16 -0.14
C ASN A 191 11.08 9.75 0.72
N ASP A 192 10.80 10.75 1.54
CA ASP A 192 11.85 11.49 2.25
C ASP A 192 12.28 10.80 3.56
N ASN A 193 11.33 10.15 4.25
CA ASN A 193 11.52 9.66 5.61
C ASN A 193 11.65 8.14 5.72
N VAL A 194 11.24 7.37 4.69
CA VAL A 194 11.18 5.91 4.76
C VAL A 194 12.01 5.25 3.67
N LYS A 195 11.86 5.66 2.41
CA LYS A 195 12.53 5.05 1.25
C LYS A 195 14.04 4.95 1.46
N GLY A 196 14.56 3.72 1.43
CA GLY A 196 16.00 3.44 1.51
C GLY A 196 16.64 3.72 2.87
N LYS A 197 15.86 4.10 3.90
CA LYS A 197 16.37 4.29 5.26
C LYS A 197 16.62 2.93 5.91
N ASN A 198 17.59 2.87 6.83
CA ASN A 198 17.88 1.66 7.62
C ASN A 198 16.84 1.45 8.75
N ILE A 199 15.57 1.36 8.36
CA ILE A 199 14.45 1.01 9.23
C ILE A 199 14.25 -0.50 9.12
N LYS A 200 14.17 -1.19 10.25
CA LYS A 200 14.03 -2.65 10.25
C LYS A 200 12.57 -3.04 10.08
N TYR A 201 12.35 -4.14 9.34
CA TYR A 201 11.06 -4.80 9.39
C TYR A 201 10.78 -5.32 10.80
N GLY A 202 9.55 -5.16 11.24
CA GLY A 202 9.03 -5.78 12.45
C GLY A 202 7.65 -5.25 12.75
N LEU A 203 6.83 -6.08 13.38
CA LEU A 203 5.46 -5.72 13.79
C LEU A 203 5.46 -4.86 15.07
N GLY A 204 6.66 -4.52 15.56
CA GLY A 204 6.98 -3.90 16.83
C GLY A 204 6.91 -2.38 16.97
N GLY A 205 7.25 -1.92 18.17
CA GLY A 205 7.60 -0.55 18.49
C GLY A 205 6.43 0.39 18.73
N GLY A 206 5.20 -0.11 18.88
CA GLY A 206 4.00 0.72 18.93
C GLY A 206 3.68 1.40 17.60
N VAL A 207 2.42 1.75 17.39
CA VAL A 207 1.94 2.15 16.06
C VAL A 207 2.59 3.44 15.52
N LEU A 208 3.03 4.35 16.39
CA LEU A 208 3.66 5.62 15.99
C LEU A 208 5.19 5.61 15.97
N SER A 209 5.86 4.53 16.41
CA SER A 209 7.31 4.44 16.20
C SER A 209 7.62 4.14 14.73
N THR A 210 8.55 4.87 14.16
CA THR A 210 8.99 4.65 12.78
C THR A 210 9.99 3.50 12.62
N ASN A 211 10.50 2.92 13.71
CA ASN A 211 11.42 1.77 13.68
C ASN A 211 11.20 0.84 14.90
N PRO A 212 10.87 -0.45 14.70
CA PRO A 212 10.65 -1.13 13.42
C PRO A 212 9.36 -0.70 12.72
N THR A 213 9.21 -1.11 11.45
CA THR A 213 8.03 -0.84 10.62
C THR A 213 7.59 -2.07 9.82
N TYR A 214 6.38 -2.02 9.27
CA TYR A 214 5.82 -3.04 8.38
C TYR A 214 4.97 -2.38 7.29
N CYS A 215 4.58 -3.16 6.28
CA CYS A 215 4.02 -2.66 5.03
C CYS A 215 2.84 -1.68 5.21
N SER A 216 1.82 -2.04 6.00
CA SER A 216 0.68 -1.17 6.30
C SER A 216 1.01 -0.03 7.26
N LYS A 217 1.96 -0.20 8.20
CA LYS A 217 2.43 0.87 9.07
C LYS A 217 3.06 2.02 8.27
N ILE A 218 3.85 1.69 7.24
CA ILE A 218 4.44 2.68 6.34
C ILE A 218 3.36 3.55 5.70
N VAL A 219 2.31 2.93 5.15
CA VAL A 219 1.21 3.66 4.50
C VAL A 219 0.49 4.56 5.49
N MET A 220 0.18 4.05 6.70
CA MET A 220 -0.44 4.86 7.75
C MET A 220 0.45 6.04 8.15
N HIS A 221 1.75 5.83 8.38
CA HIS A 221 2.69 6.91 8.74
C HIS A 221 2.78 7.99 7.67
N CYS A 222 2.81 7.60 6.39
CA CYS A 222 2.83 8.55 5.29
C CYS A 222 1.65 9.53 5.40
N TYR A 223 0.45 9.03 5.69
CA TYR A 223 -0.72 9.88 5.87
C TYR A 223 -0.75 10.59 7.21
N TYR A 224 -0.44 9.90 8.32
CA TYR A 224 -0.46 10.47 9.67
C TYR A 224 0.43 11.71 9.75
N TYR A 225 1.70 11.60 9.34
CA TYR A 225 2.65 12.71 9.42
C TYR A 225 2.45 13.76 8.33
N ALA A 226 1.89 13.40 7.16
CA ALA A 226 1.56 14.38 6.14
C ALA A 226 0.28 15.16 6.47
N ASN A 227 -0.65 14.57 7.23
CA ASN A 227 -2.00 15.08 7.47
C ASN A 227 -2.23 15.54 8.91
N LYS A 228 -1.48 16.56 9.34
CA LYS A 228 -1.63 17.20 10.68
C LYS A 228 -1.72 16.18 11.84
N ASN A 229 -0.81 15.21 11.87
CA ASN A 229 -0.78 14.14 12.88
C ASN A 229 -2.05 13.27 12.87
N GLY A 230 -2.51 12.87 11.68
CA GLY A 230 -3.62 11.95 11.50
C GLY A 230 -5.01 12.57 11.62
N GLU A 231 -5.18 13.83 11.25
CA GLU A 231 -6.50 14.47 11.23
C GLU A 231 -7.48 13.62 10.39
N ASN A 232 -8.66 13.33 10.96
CA ASN A 232 -9.66 12.42 10.38
C ASN A 232 -9.18 10.98 10.10
N MET A 233 -8.17 10.48 10.81
CA MET A 233 -7.72 9.10 10.71
C MET A 233 -8.02 8.31 11.99
N VAL A 234 -8.35 7.03 11.83
CA VAL A 234 -8.28 6.05 12.91
C VAL A 234 -6.83 5.60 13.06
N VAL A 235 -6.30 5.60 14.28
CA VAL A 235 -4.94 5.17 14.59
C VAL A 235 -5.03 3.99 15.57
N PRO A 236 -5.13 2.75 15.06
CA PRO A 236 -5.15 1.57 15.93
C PRO A 236 -3.74 1.24 16.39
N SER A 237 -3.59 0.38 17.39
CA SER A 237 -2.30 -0.13 17.87
C SER A 237 -1.59 -1.03 16.85
N PHE A 238 -2.35 -1.75 16.03
CA PHE A 238 -1.83 -2.67 15.01
C PHE A 238 -2.72 -2.67 13.75
N ILE A 239 -2.13 -2.62 12.55
CA ILE A 239 -2.85 -2.31 11.31
C ILE A 239 -2.68 -3.44 10.28
N SER A 240 -3.76 -4.16 9.98
CA SER A 240 -3.78 -5.08 8.85
C SER A 240 -3.72 -4.33 7.51
N PRO A 241 -2.98 -4.83 6.50
CA PRO A 241 -3.05 -4.32 5.12
C PRO A 241 -4.48 -4.13 4.62
N TYR A 242 -5.37 -5.07 4.92
CA TYR A 242 -6.77 -5.03 4.49
C TYR A 242 -7.62 -3.99 5.23
N ALA A 243 -7.15 -3.49 6.39
CA ALA A 243 -7.84 -2.45 7.14
C ALA A 243 -7.49 -1.03 6.67
N LEU A 244 -6.43 -0.86 5.86
CA LEU A 244 -5.93 0.46 5.44
C LEU A 244 -7.00 1.40 4.87
N PRO A 245 -7.88 0.96 3.94
CA PRO A 245 -8.91 1.84 3.38
C PRO A 245 -9.87 2.41 4.43
N ASN A 246 -10.06 1.70 5.55
CA ASN A 246 -10.98 2.05 6.63
C ASN A 246 -10.37 3.00 7.66
N LEU A 247 -9.06 3.28 7.59
CA LEU A 247 -8.42 4.25 8.48
C LEU A 247 -8.89 5.69 8.20
N PHE A 248 -9.46 5.97 7.03
CA PHE A 248 -9.79 7.30 6.56
C PHE A 248 -11.28 7.60 6.78
N LEU A 249 -11.60 8.31 7.87
CA LEU A 249 -12.98 8.65 8.28
C LEU A 249 -13.77 9.48 7.26
N LYS A 250 -13.10 10.13 6.30
CA LYS A 250 -13.71 10.90 5.21
C LYS A 250 -13.74 10.14 3.87
N GLY A 251 -13.48 8.85 3.94
CA GLY A 251 -13.63 7.92 2.84
C GLY A 251 -12.38 7.74 1.99
N THR A 252 -12.35 6.59 1.33
CA THR A 252 -11.42 6.19 0.29
C THR A 252 -12.23 5.78 -0.95
N THR A 253 -11.61 5.89 -2.11
CA THR A 253 -12.19 5.43 -3.38
C THR A 253 -11.34 4.29 -3.92
N HIS A 254 -11.94 3.15 -4.20
CA HIS A 254 -11.29 2.07 -4.93
C HIS A 254 -11.31 2.39 -6.42
N ILE A 255 -10.13 2.62 -6.99
CA ILE A 255 -9.97 3.18 -8.34
C ILE A 255 -9.58 2.16 -9.40
N VAL A 256 -8.97 1.03 -9.02
CA VAL A 256 -8.65 -0.07 -9.92
C VAL A 256 -8.35 -1.34 -9.12
N THR A 257 -8.76 -2.48 -9.67
CA THR A 257 -8.27 -3.80 -9.28
C THR A 257 -7.35 -4.33 -10.39
N TRP A 258 -6.13 -4.70 -10.04
CA TRP A 258 -5.22 -5.44 -10.91
C TRP A 258 -5.22 -6.93 -10.54
N ASN A 259 -5.22 -7.81 -11.54
CA ASN A 259 -5.16 -9.27 -11.38
C ASN A 259 -4.39 -9.89 -12.55
#